data_AF-A0A642UQV1-F1
#
_entry.id   AF-A0A642UQV1-F1
#
_cell.length_a   1.000
_cell.length_b   1.000
_cell.length_c   1.000
_cell.angle_alpha   90.00
_cell.angle_beta   90.00
_cell.angle_gamma   90.00
#
_symmetry.space_group_name_H-M   'P 1'
#
loop_
_entity.id
_entity.type
_entity.pdbx_description
1 polymer ?
#
loop_
_entity_poly.entity_id
_entity_poly.type
_entity_poly.pdbx_seq_one_letter_code
_entity_poly.pdbx_strand_id
1 'polypeptide(L)'
;MLSGAGAMAALDSRTPRSNRKGHLGGLLQAATYVTGLSGGSWLLTSMYMNQFASIEQLVNSKQVWNLKEHLLLPHDPLQFWGLLFDQVGRKEQAGFQVTLTDFWSRALALKLIGYPEGGPALQWSDIKRWVYFREHQCPFPIVVADGREPGTIIISENSTVFEITPFELGSYDPGLFAFANLEYLGTSLDNGKPAVTEQAVTGFDNAAFIAGTSSSLFNQLVVILSRDDTHIGMKLFNIFNNLFNQTNFDIAAYKPNPFYNYQNEPLPPSLRPSKIPSQKLLALVDGGEDGQNIPLQPLLHPERKVDVIFAFDNSADTDDNWPNATSLVNTYLRQVWYDGKFNIGATFSKVPDSDEFISSGLSKKPTFFGCYEDAKDGERKSPLIVYMPNYSYSYLSNKSTFKLDYSDAEIRAMINNGYNLATQLNGTIDEDWPTCVACAILKRKMERTDTESVKCSRCFDKYCWKERNATRSHIVSSAKHHTHKSKIIEKLITLKSL
;
A
#
# COMPACT_ATOMS: atom_id res chain seq x y z
N MET A 1 7.66 5.39 1.24
CA MET A 1 8.30 5.13 2.54
C MET A 1 8.62 6.40 3.33
N LEU A 2 9.61 7.22 2.93
CA LEU A 2 10.19 8.28 3.78
C LEU A 2 9.21 9.41 4.19
N SER A 3 8.41 9.93 3.25
CA SER A 3 7.38 10.92 3.59
C SER A 3 6.32 10.34 4.54
N GLY A 4 5.89 9.09 4.30
CA GLY A 4 5.00 8.35 5.20
C GLY A 4 5.61 8.09 6.58
N ALA A 5 6.93 7.90 6.68
CA ALA A 5 7.64 7.80 7.95
C ALA A 5 7.57 9.12 8.74
N GLY A 6 7.68 10.26 8.05
CA GLY A 6 7.43 11.58 8.65
C GLY A 6 6.04 11.71 9.27
N ALA A 7 5.02 11.33 8.49
CA ALA A 7 3.64 11.29 8.96
C ALA A 7 3.48 10.36 10.17
N MET A 8 4.02 9.14 10.10
CA MET A 8 3.97 8.19 11.20
C MET A 8 4.62 8.74 12.48
N ALA A 9 5.78 9.39 12.37
CA ALA A 9 6.45 10.04 13.49
C ALA A 9 5.63 11.20 14.09
N ALA A 10 4.86 11.93 13.28
CA ALA A 10 3.97 12.97 13.79
C ALA A 10 2.80 12.42 14.62
N LEU A 11 2.32 11.23 14.27
CA LEU A 11 1.22 10.55 14.97
C LEU A 11 1.68 9.73 16.18
N ASP A 12 2.98 9.40 16.26
CA ASP A 12 3.55 8.55 17.30
C ASP A 12 3.95 9.34 18.55
N SER A 13 3.36 9.02 19.70
CA SER A 13 3.73 9.63 21.00
C SER A 13 5.15 9.28 21.47
N ARG A 14 5.78 8.24 20.89
CA ARG A 14 7.18 7.88 21.17
C ARG A 14 8.17 8.83 20.50
N THR A 15 7.72 9.61 19.51
CA THR A 15 8.56 10.64 18.90
C THR A 15 8.74 11.82 19.86
N PRO A 16 9.98 12.27 20.14
CA PRO A 16 10.23 13.35 21.08
C PRO A 16 9.40 14.59 20.77
N ARG A 17 8.67 15.06 21.78
CA ARG A 17 7.86 16.30 21.73
C ARG A 17 6.64 16.26 20.80
N SER A 18 6.27 15.10 20.23
CA SER A 18 5.09 14.96 19.37
C SER A 18 3.75 15.17 20.09
N ASN A 19 3.74 15.24 21.42
CA ASN A 19 2.55 15.50 22.24
C ASN A 19 2.40 16.97 22.66
N ARG A 20 3.26 17.88 22.20
CA ARG A 20 3.16 19.31 22.51
C ARG A 20 2.00 19.96 21.76
N LYS A 21 1.59 21.17 22.20
CA LYS A 21 0.57 21.97 21.51
C LYS A 21 0.93 22.12 20.02
N GLY A 22 -0.03 21.88 19.13
CA GLY A 22 0.15 21.96 17.68
C GLY A 22 0.56 20.65 17.01
N HIS A 23 0.88 19.60 17.78
CA HIS A 23 1.26 18.29 17.27
C HIS A 23 0.12 17.26 17.41
N LEU A 24 0.34 16.05 16.85
CA LEU A 24 -0.65 14.98 16.73
C LEU A 24 -0.21 13.64 17.37
N GLY A 25 0.82 13.65 18.21
CA GLY A 25 1.34 12.46 18.86
C GLY A 25 0.30 11.77 19.74
N GLY A 26 0.22 10.45 19.62
CA GLY A 26 -0.79 9.62 20.30
C GLY A 26 -1.86 9.07 19.35
N LEU A 27 -2.02 9.65 18.15
CA LEU A 27 -2.95 9.12 17.16
C LEU A 27 -2.55 7.73 16.65
N LEU A 28 -1.25 7.43 16.56
CA LEU A 28 -0.80 6.07 16.23
C LEU A 28 -1.19 5.07 17.33
N GLN A 29 -1.09 5.47 18.60
CA GLN A 29 -1.48 4.63 19.74
C GLN A 29 -3.00 4.46 19.83
N ALA A 30 -3.78 5.42 19.31
CA ALA A 30 -5.23 5.35 19.26
C ALA A 30 -5.76 4.62 18.02
N ALA A 31 -4.92 4.31 17.04
CA ALA A 31 -5.34 3.69 15.78
C ALA A 31 -5.53 2.18 15.94
N THR A 32 -6.64 1.67 15.41
CA THR A 32 -6.94 0.22 15.39
C THR A 32 -6.20 -0.51 14.28
N TYR A 33 -6.07 0.13 13.10
CA TYR A 33 -5.51 -0.46 11.90
C TYR A 33 -4.44 0.46 11.29
N VAL A 34 -3.47 -0.16 10.62
CA VAL A 34 -2.54 0.55 9.74
C VAL A 34 -2.38 -0.24 8.44
N THR A 35 -2.62 0.41 7.32
CA THR A 35 -2.52 -0.20 5.98
C THR A 35 -1.31 0.35 5.22
N GLY A 36 -0.69 -0.49 4.40
CA GLY A 36 0.42 -0.10 3.55
C GLY A 36 0.48 -0.93 2.27
N LEU A 37 0.78 -0.27 1.15
CA LEU A 37 1.15 -0.90 -0.11
C LEU A 37 2.45 -0.33 -0.62
N SER A 38 3.13 -1.00 -1.53
CA SER A 38 4.37 -0.53 -2.17
C SER A 38 5.39 0.00 -1.15
N GLY A 39 5.96 1.19 -1.34
CA GLY A 39 6.85 1.81 -0.35
C GLY A 39 6.23 2.09 1.03
N GLY A 40 4.91 1.99 1.19
CA GLY A 40 4.22 1.95 2.49
C GLY A 40 4.35 0.60 3.18
N SER A 41 4.34 -0.51 2.43
CA SER A 41 4.63 -1.84 2.99
C SER A 41 6.07 -1.92 3.51
N TRP A 42 7.03 -1.25 2.87
CA TRP A 42 8.42 -1.18 3.35
C TRP A 42 8.53 -0.50 4.71
N LEU A 43 7.72 0.55 4.93
CA LEU A 43 7.65 1.26 6.20
C LEU A 43 7.08 0.33 7.28
N LEU A 44 5.98 -0.37 6.99
CA LEU A 44 5.39 -1.33 7.93
C LEU A 44 6.36 -2.48 8.24
N THR A 45 7.01 -3.03 7.22
CA THR A 45 8.05 -4.06 7.43
C THR A 45 9.18 -3.53 8.30
N SER A 46 9.67 -2.32 8.06
CA SER A 46 10.71 -1.72 8.90
C SER A 46 10.26 -1.56 10.35
N MET A 47 9.04 -1.07 10.59
CA MET A 47 8.55 -0.90 11.95
C MET A 47 8.32 -2.24 12.63
N TYR A 48 7.45 -3.08 12.06
CA TYR A 48 6.99 -4.30 12.69
C TYR A 48 8.13 -5.30 12.82
N MET A 49 8.90 -5.55 11.75
CA MET A 49 9.98 -6.55 11.80
C MET A 49 11.13 -6.18 12.72
N ASN A 50 11.26 -4.91 13.11
CA ASN A 50 12.23 -4.45 14.10
C ASN A 50 11.57 -4.19 15.47
N GLN A 51 10.68 -5.10 15.90
CA GLN A 51 10.01 -5.03 17.20
C GLN A 51 9.16 -3.75 17.39
N PHE A 52 8.41 -3.38 16.35
CA PHE A 52 7.65 -2.12 16.30
C PHE A 52 8.50 -0.88 16.57
N ALA A 53 9.71 -0.82 15.99
CA ALA A 53 10.62 0.32 16.12
C ALA A 53 9.95 1.64 15.70
N SER A 54 10.22 2.69 16.47
CA SER A 54 9.83 4.06 16.10
C SER A 54 10.64 4.55 14.91
N ILE A 55 10.14 5.58 14.21
CA ILE A 55 10.84 6.17 13.08
C ILE A 55 12.21 6.73 13.48
N GLU A 56 12.33 7.29 14.69
CA GLU A 56 13.60 7.77 15.22
C GLU A 56 14.60 6.63 15.44
N GLN A 57 14.15 5.48 15.95
CA GLN A 57 14.99 4.30 16.12
C GLN A 57 15.47 3.77 14.77
N LEU A 58 14.60 3.75 13.75
CA LEU A 58 14.94 3.31 12.39
C LEU A 58 15.96 4.23 11.72
N VAL A 59 15.76 5.56 11.79
CA VAL A 59 16.69 6.56 11.21
C VAL A 59 18.07 6.52 11.88
N ASN A 60 18.12 6.28 13.19
CA ASN A 60 19.37 6.25 13.95
C ASN A 60 20.03 4.86 13.95
N SER A 61 19.41 3.85 13.34
CA SER A 61 19.96 2.50 13.26
C SER A 61 21.15 2.45 12.31
N LYS A 62 22.13 1.62 12.66
CA LYS A 62 23.25 1.27 11.76
C LYS A 62 22.94 0.04 10.90
N GLN A 63 21.85 -0.66 11.18
CA GLN A 63 21.50 -1.94 10.56
C GLN A 63 20.42 -1.80 9.49
N VAL A 64 19.53 -0.81 9.63
CA VAL A 64 18.45 -0.55 8.68
C VAL A 64 18.55 0.88 8.15
N TRP A 65 17.88 1.13 7.03
CA TRP A 65 17.81 2.43 6.36
C TRP A 65 19.18 3.03 6.00
N ASN A 66 20.19 2.18 5.76
CA ASN A 66 21.42 2.55 5.07
C ASN A 66 21.14 2.78 3.58
N LEU A 67 20.35 3.83 3.27
CA LEU A 67 19.85 4.13 1.93
C LEU A 67 20.85 4.95 1.09
N LYS A 68 21.97 5.39 1.65
CA LYS A 68 23.04 6.05 0.87
C LYS A 68 23.68 5.12 -0.16
N GLU A 69 23.61 3.81 0.11
CA GLU A 69 24.00 2.77 -0.85
C GLU A 69 22.79 2.38 -1.67
N HIS A 70 22.98 2.34 -3.00
CA HIS A 70 21.94 1.95 -3.94
C HIS A 70 21.40 0.55 -3.62
N LEU A 71 20.07 0.42 -3.61
CA LEU A 71 19.37 -0.80 -3.19
C LEU A 71 19.80 -2.07 -3.94
N LEU A 72 20.09 -1.96 -5.24
CA LEU A 72 20.42 -3.09 -6.12
C LEU A 72 21.90 -3.17 -6.53
N LEU A 73 22.64 -2.08 -6.34
CA LEU A 73 24.02 -1.92 -6.79
C LEU A 73 24.86 -1.27 -5.68
N PRO A 74 24.98 -1.91 -4.50
CA PRO A 74 25.76 -1.37 -3.40
C PRO A 74 27.27 -1.40 -3.72
N HIS A 75 28.11 -0.94 -2.78
CA HIS A 75 29.57 -0.87 -2.99
C HIS A 75 30.23 -2.23 -3.33
N ASP A 76 29.72 -3.34 -2.79
CA ASP A 76 30.16 -4.71 -3.15
C ASP A 76 29.00 -5.50 -3.80
N PRO A 77 28.75 -5.30 -5.11
CA PRO A 77 27.67 -6.01 -5.80
C PRO A 77 27.86 -7.52 -5.87
N LEU A 78 29.12 -8.01 -5.89
CA LEU A 78 29.37 -9.45 -6.05
C LEU A 78 28.98 -10.19 -4.77
N GLN A 79 29.41 -9.71 -3.60
CA GLN A 79 28.99 -10.28 -2.33
C GLN A 79 27.48 -10.15 -2.13
N PHE A 80 26.92 -8.99 -2.44
CA PHE A 80 25.49 -8.72 -2.35
C PHE A 80 24.68 -9.71 -3.19
N TRP A 81 24.92 -9.78 -4.50
CA TRP A 81 24.15 -10.67 -5.37
C TRP A 81 24.44 -12.14 -5.08
N GLY A 82 25.66 -12.51 -4.69
CA GLY A 82 25.99 -13.87 -4.23
C GLY A 82 25.13 -14.32 -3.04
N LEU A 83 24.93 -13.44 -2.05
CA LEU A 83 24.04 -13.68 -0.92
C LEU A 83 22.58 -13.85 -1.38
N LEU A 84 22.11 -12.99 -2.28
CA LEU A 84 20.74 -13.04 -2.80
C LEU A 84 20.48 -14.36 -3.56
N PHE A 85 21.40 -14.77 -4.43
CA PHE A 85 21.32 -16.05 -5.16
C PHE A 85 21.32 -17.26 -4.22
N ASP A 86 22.16 -17.25 -3.17
CA ASP A 86 22.12 -18.32 -2.16
C ASP A 86 20.77 -18.40 -1.45
N GLN A 87 20.25 -17.27 -0.96
CA GLN A 87 18.99 -17.22 -0.22
C GLN A 87 17.78 -17.61 -1.09
N VAL A 88 17.71 -17.11 -2.33
CA VAL A 88 16.62 -17.46 -3.27
C VAL A 88 16.78 -18.91 -3.76
N GLY A 89 18.01 -19.35 -4.03
CA GLY A 89 18.31 -20.73 -4.41
C GLY A 89 17.86 -21.75 -3.37
N ARG A 90 17.94 -21.42 -2.07
CA ARG A 90 17.39 -22.28 -1.00
C ARG A 90 15.87 -22.46 -1.08
N LYS A 91 15.11 -21.44 -1.51
CA LYS A 91 13.66 -21.55 -1.74
C LYS A 91 13.37 -22.44 -2.96
N GLU A 92 14.15 -22.30 -4.03
CA GLU A 92 14.03 -23.16 -5.22
C GLU A 92 14.38 -24.62 -4.90
N GLN A 93 15.45 -24.88 -4.16
CA GLN A 93 15.85 -26.21 -3.69
C GLN A 93 14.80 -26.86 -2.77
N ALA A 94 14.04 -26.05 -2.03
CA ALA A 94 12.88 -26.51 -1.25
C ALA A 94 11.65 -26.83 -2.12
N GLY A 95 11.73 -26.67 -3.45
CA GLY A 95 10.69 -27.03 -4.41
C GLY A 95 9.67 -25.91 -4.71
N PHE A 96 9.91 -24.69 -4.22
CA PHE A 96 9.02 -23.56 -4.46
C PHE A 96 9.44 -22.77 -5.69
N GLN A 97 8.45 -22.28 -6.43
CA GLN A 97 8.68 -21.41 -7.59
C GLN A 97 9.26 -20.07 -7.12
N VAL A 98 10.32 -19.62 -7.78
CA VAL A 98 10.98 -18.33 -7.55
C VAL A 98 10.75 -17.39 -8.74
N THR A 99 10.71 -16.08 -8.48
CA THR A 99 10.62 -15.01 -9.50
C THR A 99 11.58 -13.86 -9.16
N LEU A 100 11.61 -12.81 -9.98
CA LEU A 100 12.36 -11.59 -9.65
C LEU A 100 11.91 -10.94 -8.33
N THR A 101 10.65 -11.16 -7.94
CA THR A 101 10.13 -10.71 -6.66
C THR A 101 10.92 -11.29 -5.49
N ASP A 102 11.38 -12.54 -5.57
CA ASP A 102 12.19 -13.14 -4.51
C ASP A 102 13.51 -12.39 -4.32
N PHE A 103 14.21 -12.09 -5.40
CA PHE A 103 15.47 -11.32 -5.37
C PHE A 103 15.26 -9.91 -4.84
N TRP A 104 14.23 -9.22 -5.31
CA TRP A 104 13.86 -7.90 -4.80
C TRP A 104 13.54 -7.92 -3.31
N SER A 105 12.77 -8.90 -2.88
CA SER A 105 12.38 -9.07 -1.49
C SER A 105 13.62 -9.21 -0.60
N ARG A 106 14.60 -10.01 -1.03
CA ARG A 106 15.86 -10.16 -0.30
C ARG A 106 16.72 -8.89 -0.33
N ALA A 107 16.76 -8.16 -1.45
CA ALA A 107 17.41 -6.86 -1.52
C ALA A 107 16.80 -5.84 -0.53
N LEU A 108 15.46 -5.76 -0.48
CA LEU A 108 14.72 -4.94 0.48
C LEU A 108 15.03 -5.37 1.92
N ALA A 109 15.05 -6.67 2.21
CA ALA A 109 15.28 -7.19 3.55
C ALA A 109 16.56 -6.61 4.18
N LEU A 110 17.64 -6.51 3.39
CA LEU A 110 18.94 -5.98 3.83
C LEU A 110 18.91 -4.49 4.19
N LYS A 111 17.89 -3.74 3.78
CA LYS A 111 17.71 -2.33 4.13
C LYS A 111 16.61 -2.11 5.18
N LEU A 112 15.65 -3.04 5.30
CA LEU A 112 14.45 -2.85 6.13
C LEU A 112 14.48 -3.65 7.44
N ILE A 113 15.24 -4.75 7.53
CA ILE A 113 15.19 -5.70 8.64
C ILE A 113 16.57 -5.78 9.32
N GLY A 114 16.64 -5.40 10.60
CA GLY A 114 17.87 -5.27 11.39
C GLY A 114 18.44 -6.59 11.94
N TYR A 115 18.07 -7.71 11.36
CA TYR A 115 18.64 -9.03 11.69
C TYR A 115 19.73 -9.42 10.70
N PRO A 116 20.65 -10.33 11.07
CA PRO A 116 21.67 -10.84 10.15
C PRO A 116 21.08 -11.23 8.79
N GLU A 117 21.71 -10.75 7.72
CA GLU A 117 21.31 -10.98 6.33
C GLU A 117 19.85 -10.62 6.01
N GLY A 118 19.25 -9.67 6.74
CA GLY A 118 17.86 -9.27 6.56
C GLY A 118 16.86 -10.34 7.02
N GLY A 119 17.24 -11.21 7.96
CA GLY A 119 16.34 -12.19 8.57
C GLY A 119 15.69 -13.16 7.58
N PRO A 120 16.45 -14.04 6.89
CA PRO A 120 15.88 -14.95 5.89
C PRO A 120 14.83 -15.93 6.44
N ALA A 121 14.83 -16.20 7.74
CA ALA A 121 13.84 -17.06 8.39
C ALA A 121 12.66 -16.27 9.02
N LEU A 122 12.68 -14.94 8.98
CA LEU A 122 11.69 -14.12 9.66
C LEU A 122 10.36 -14.11 8.90
N GLN A 123 9.26 -14.41 9.57
CA GLN A 123 7.94 -14.57 8.99
C GLN A 123 7.05 -13.38 9.33
N TRP A 124 6.13 -13.01 8.44
CA TRP A 124 5.14 -11.98 8.77
C TRP A 124 4.17 -12.47 9.85
N SER A 125 3.88 -13.77 9.89
CA SER A 125 3.08 -14.38 10.95
C SER A 125 3.77 -14.40 12.33
N ASP A 126 5.10 -14.21 12.42
CA ASP A 126 5.81 -14.10 13.70
C ASP A 126 5.37 -12.88 14.53
N ILE A 127 4.78 -11.85 13.89
CA ILE A 127 4.21 -10.68 14.57
C ILE A 127 3.27 -11.11 15.71
N LYS A 128 2.48 -12.17 15.50
CA LYS A 128 1.53 -12.71 16.50
C LYS A 128 2.19 -13.11 17.82
N ARG A 129 3.49 -13.47 17.77
CA ARG A 129 4.25 -14.02 18.90
C ARG A 129 4.99 -12.93 19.68
N TRP A 130 5.16 -11.75 19.10
CA TRP A 130 5.92 -10.67 19.71
C TRP A 130 5.14 -9.92 20.79
N VAL A 131 5.87 -9.48 21.83
CA VAL A 131 5.28 -8.87 23.04
C VAL A 131 4.48 -7.62 22.69
N TYR A 132 5.03 -6.73 21.87
CA TYR A 132 4.36 -5.48 21.50
C TYR A 132 2.99 -5.73 20.82
N PHE A 133 2.85 -6.81 20.06
CA PHE A 133 1.62 -7.14 19.36
C PHE A 133 0.60 -7.79 20.30
N ARG A 134 1.05 -8.74 21.13
CA ARG A 134 0.22 -9.41 22.14
C ARG A 134 -0.29 -8.47 23.22
N GLU A 135 0.44 -7.41 23.51
CA GLU A 135 0.04 -6.36 24.46
C GLU A 135 -0.68 -5.18 23.78
N HIS A 136 -1.06 -5.30 22.51
CA HIS A 136 -1.82 -4.28 21.77
C HIS A 136 -1.14 -2.90 21.74
N GLN A 137 0.20 -2.86 21.70
CA GLN A 137 0.98 -1.61 21.68
C GLN A 137 1.09 -0.99 20.28
N CYS A 138 0.59 -1.68 19.25
CA CYS A 138 0.60 -1.23 17.87
C CYS A 138 -0.78 -1.44 17.22
N PRO A 139 -1.11 -0.66 16.17
CA PRO A 139 -2.26 -0.97 15.33
C PRO A 139 -2.10 -2.33 14.64
N PHE A 140 -3.21 -2.91 14.20
CA PHE A 140 -3.21 -4.13 13.40
C PHE A 140 -2.70 -3.84 11.98
N PRO A 141 -1.56 -4.45 11.55
CA PRO A 141 -0.96 -4.14 10.26
C PRO A 141 -1.64 -4.93 9.13
N ILE A 142 -1.88 -4.25 8.01
CA ILE A 142 -2.42 -4.84 6.78
C ILE A 142 -1.54 -4.40 5.61
N VAL A 143 -0.96 -5.37 4.90
CA VAL A 143 -0.24 -5.12 3.64
C VAL A 143 -1.17 -5.43 2.49
N VAL A 144 -1.20 -4.58 1.47
CA VAL A 144 -2.07 -4.76 0.30
C VAL A 144 -1.27 -5.15 -0.94
N ALA A 145 -1.81 -6.09 -1.70
CA ALA A 145 -1.29 -6.54 -3.00
C ALA A 145 -2.47 -6.75 -3.95
N ASP A 146 -2.22 -6.75 -5.26
CA ASP A 146 -3.27 -7.02 -6.25
C ASP A 146 -3.12 -8.39 -6.89
N GLY A 147 -4.23 -9.07 -7.13
CA GLY A 147 -4.27 -10.30 -7.90
C GLY A 147 -4.15 -10.00 -9.39
N ARG A 148 -3.12 -10.54 -10.05
CA ARG A 148 -2.94 -10.41 -11.50
C ARG A 148 -2.71 -11.76 -12.16
N GLU A 149 -3.65 -12.18 -13.00
CA GLU A 149 -3.43 -13.36 -13.82
C GLU A 149 -2.24 -13.13 -14.79
N PRO A 150 -1.39 -14.14 -15.01
CA PRO A 150 -0.35 -14.08 -16.02
C PRO A 150 -0.87 -13.59 -17.38
N GLY A 151 -0.28 -12.51 -17.92
CA GLY A 151 -0.62 -11.93 -19.22
C GLY A 151 -1.84 -11.01 -19.25
N THR A 152 -2.40 -10.62 -18.09
CA THR A 152 -3.52 -9.66 -18.02
C THR A 152 -3.08 -8.29 -17.52
N ILE A 153 -3.96 -7.30 -17.70
CA ILE A 153 -3.79 -5.93 -17.18
C ILE A 153 -4.83 -5.74 -16.07
N ILE A 154 -4.44 -5.09 -14.98
CA ILE A 154 -5.35 -4.74 -13.88
C ILE A 154 -5.87 -3.32 -14.08
N ILE A 155 -7.15 -3.11 -13.78
CA ILE A 155 -7.74 -1.78 -13.60
C ILE A 155 -8.50 -1.74 -12.26
N SER A 156 -8.67 -0.56 -11.68
CA SER A 156 -9.26 -0.39 -10.35
C SER A 156 -10.61 -1.10 -10.16
N GLU A 157 -11.47 -1.10 -11.19
CA GLU A 157 -12.83 -1.61 -11.07
C GLU A 157 -12.91 -3.14 -11.02
N ASN A 158 -11.93 -3.84 -11.60
CA ASN A 158 -11.95 -5.31 -11.69
C ASN A 158 -10.82 -6.00 -10.92
N SER A 159 -9.94 -5.24 -10.28
CA SER A 159 -8.84 -5.77 -9.48
C SER A 159 -9.37 -6.61 -8.31
N THR A 160 -8.69 -7.72 -8.03
CA THR A 160 -8.87 -8.47 -6.79
C THR A 160 -7.82 -7.99 -5.79
N VAL A 161 -8.24 -7.16 -4.85
CA VAL A 161 -7.41 -6.56 -3.81
C VAL A 161 -7.21 -7.60 -2.70
N PHE A 162 -5.95 -7.98 -2.50
CA PHE A 162 -5.54 -8.90 -1.44
C PHE A 162 -5.07 -8.14 -0.21
N GLU A 163 -5.47 -8.65 0.94
CA GLU A 163 -4.99 -8.25 2.24
C GLU A 163 -4.08 -9.33 2.81
N ILE A 164 -2.94 -8.90 3.34
CA ILE A 164 -1.96 -9.74 4.01
C ILE A 164 -1.79 -9.21 5.43
N THR A 165 -2.26 -9.97 6.40
CA THR A 165 -2.23 -9.66 7.83
C THR A 165 -1.36 -10.67 8.56
N PRO A 166 -0.98 -10.47 9.84
CA PRO A 166 -0.23 -11.49 10.60
C PRO A 166 -0.94 -12.86 10.70
N PHE A 167 -2.23 -12.93 10.41
CA PHE A 167 -3.06 -14.13 10.54
C PHE A 167 -3.39 -14.78 9.20
N GLU A 168 -3.62 -13.99 8.16
CA GLU A 168 -4.23 -14.47 6.93
C GLU A 168 -3.83 -13.66 5.70
N LEU A 169 -3.87 -14.34 4.57
CA LEU A 169 -3.82 -13.76 3.23
C LEU A 169 -5.16 -14.04 2.55
N GLY A 170 -5.79 -13.05 1.95
CA GLY A 170 -7.07 -13.25 1.26
C GLY A 170 -7.69 -11.99 0.71
N SER A 171 -8.93 -12.08 0.28
CA SER A 171 -9.64 -10.95 -0.30
C SER A 171 -11.11 -10.97 0.13
N TYR A 172 -11.63 -9.79 0.47
CA TYR A 172 -13.05 -9.52 0.61
C TYR A 172 -13.74 -9.25 -0.73
N ASP A 173 -13.01 -9.26 -1.84
CA ASP A 173 -13.65 -9.04 -3.13
C ASP A 173 -14.49 -10.25 -3.52
N PRO A 174 -15.66 -10.02 -4.13
CA PRO A 174 -16.64 -11.08 -4.38
C PRO A 174 -16.21 -12.07 -5.46
N GLY A 175 -15.10 -11.81 -6.17
CA GLY A 175 -14.45 -12.76 -7.07
C GLY A 175 -13.67 -13.86 -6.35
N LEU A 176 -13.46 -13.76 -5.03
CA LEU A 176 -12.80 -14.78 -4.21
C LEU A 176 -13.50 -14.96 -2.84
N PHE A 177 -13.70 -13.87 -2.10
CA PHE A 177 -14.33 -13.82 -0.78
C PHE A 177 -13.84 -14.93 0.17
N ALA A 178 -12.51 -15.02 0.31
CA ALA A 178 -11.85 -16.10 1.01
C ALA A 178 -10.52 -15.66 1.60
N PHE A 179 -10.15 -16.29 2.71
CA PHE A 179 -8.89 -16.08 3.42
C PHE A 179 -8.22 -17.42 3.74
N ALA A 180 -6.90 -17.46 3.64
CA ALA A 180 -6.06 -18.58 3.98
C ALA A 180 -5.14 -18.19 5.14
N ASN A 181 -4.89 -19.12 6.06
CA ASN A 181 -3.99 -18.89 7.19
C ASN A 181 -2.56 -18.63 6.69
N LEU A 182 -2.00 -17.48 7.09
CA LEU A 182 -0.72 -17.02 6.60
C LEU A 182 0.44 -17.97 6.96
N GLU A 183 0.40 -18.54 8.17
CA GLU A 183 1.45 -19.41 8.71
C GLU A 183 1.62 -20.69 7.89
N TYR A 184 0.56 -21.12 7.20
CA TYR A 184 0.55 -22.33 6.39
C TYR A 184 0.58 -22.06 4.88
N LEU A 185 0.91 -20.84 4.47
CA LEU A 185 1.17 -20.56 3.06
C LEU A 185 2.24 -21.52 2.52
N GLY A 186 2.05 -21.98 1.28
CA GLY A 186 2.87 -23.02 0.67
C GLY A 186 2.37 -24.45 0.91
N THR A 187 1.42 -24.66 1.82
CA THR A 187 0.73 -25.96 1.95
C THR A 187 -0.21 -26.17 0.77
N SER A 188 -0.17 -27.35 0.16
CA SER A 188 -1.08 -27.69 -0.95
C SER A 188 -2.49 -27.89 -0.42
N LEU A 189 -3.41 -26.99 -0.81
CA LEU A 189 -4.83 -27.07 -0.47
C LEU A 189 -5.66 -27.42 -1.71
N ASP A 190 -6.71 -28.20 -1.50
CA ASP A 190 -7.77 -28.47 -2.47
C ASP A 190 -9.11 -28.19 -1.78
N ASN A 191 -9.85 -27.21 -2.30
CA ASN A 191 -11.12 -26.76 -1.73
C ASN A 191 -11.04 -26.48 -0.21
N GLY A 192 -9.99 -25.74 0.19
CA GLY A 192 -9.76 -25.33 1.58
C GLY A 192 -9.29 -26.44 2.53
N LYS A 193 -8.96 -27.63 2.02
CA LYS A 193 -8.46 -28.76 2.81
C LYS A 193 -7.07 -29.20 2.34
N PRO A 194 -6.18 -29.67 3.23
CA PRO A 194 -4.88 -30.20 2.82
C PRO A 194 -5.04 -31.33 1.79
N ALA A 195 -4.39 -31.19 0.63
CA ALA A 195 -4.45 -32.18 -0.46
C ALA A 195 -3.70 -33.48 -0.10
N VAL A 196 -2.70 -33.39 0.78
CA VAL A 196 -1.96 -34.53 1.34
C VAL A 196 -1.97 -34.38 2.85
N THR A 197 -2.52 -35.37 3.55
CA THR A 197 -2.44 -35.47 5.02
C THR A 197 -0.96 -35.62 5.43
N GLU A 198 -0.51 -34.84 6.43
CA GLU A 198 0.85 -34.83 7.03
C GLU A 198 1.91 -33.87 6.44
N GLN A 199 1.61 -33.01 5.46
CA GLN A 199 2.59 -32.05 4.90
C GLN A 199 2.17 -30.59 5.07
N ALA A 200 2.19 -30.08 6.31
CA ALA A 200 2.05 -28.65 6.56
C ALA A 200 3.37 -27.93 6.26
N VAL A 201 3.33 -26.94 5.38
CA VAL A 201 4.46 -26.05 5.08
C VAL A 201 4.33 -24.81 5.95
N THR A 202 5.43 -24.36 6.54
CA THR A 202 5.54 -23.09 7.26
C THR A 202 6.74 -22.30 6.74
N GLY A 203 6.73 -20.98 6.91
CA GLY A 203 7.85 -20.11 6.55
C GLY A 203 7.85 -19.62 5.10
N PHE A 204 6.84 -19.97 4.31
CA PHE A 204 6.61 -19.37 2.99
C PHE A 204 6.31 -17.87 3.10
N ASP A 205 5.67 -17.45 4.19
CA ASP A 205 5.30 -16.07 4.52
C ASP A 205 6.48 -15.23 5.02
N ASN A 206 7.67 -15.42 4.43
CA ASN A 206 8.84 -14.60 4.72
C ASN A 206 8.47 -13.11 4.68
N ALA A 207 8.78 -12.38 5.76
CA ALA A 207 8.32 -11.01 5.94
C ALA A 207 8.77 -10.07 4.81
N ALA A 208 9.98 -10.28 4.28
CA ALA A 208 10.47 -9.50 3.17
C ALA A 208 9.78 -9.89 1.85
N PHE A 209 9.38 -11.14 1.67
CA PHE A 209 8.59 -11.58 0.51
C PHE A 209 7.19 -10.96 0.49
N ILE A 210 6.56 -10.77 1.66
CA ILE A 210 5.31 -10.01 1.76
C ILE A 210 5.51 -8.54 1.34
N ALA A 211 6.56 -7.90 1.82
CA ALA A 211 6.90 -6.52 1.43
C ALA A 211 7.21 -6.41 -0.08
N GLY A 212 7.98 -7.35 -0.61
CA GLY A 212 8.34 -7.40 -2.02
C GLY A 212 7.16 -7.71 -2.93
N THR A 213 6.23 -8.57 -2.50
CA THR A 213 4.96 -8.83 -3.19
C THR A 213 4.16 -7.54 -3.35
N SER A 214 4.00 -6.80 -2.26
CA SER A 214 3.28 -5.53 -2.25
C SER A 214 4.01 -4.41 -2.99
N SER A 215 5.24 -4.64 -3.49
CA SER A 215 6.07 -3.63 -4.17
C SER A 215 6.72 -4.15 -5.46
N SER A 216 6.08 -5.11 -6.12
CA SER A 216 6.66 -5.87 -7.23
C SER A 216 6.69 -5.15 -8.59
N LEU A 217 7.06 -3.87 -8.63
CA LEU A 217 7.12 -3.01 -9.84
C LEU A 217 8.36 -3.31 -10.73
N PHE A 218 8.59 -4.57 -11.12
CA PHE A 218 9.88 -5.03 -11.70
C PHE A 218 10.13 -4.79 -13.19
N ASN A 219 9.25 -4.09 -13.89
CA ASN A 219 9.63 -3.49 -15.17
C ASN A 219 10.92 -2.65 -15.04
N GLN A 220 11.29 -2.24 -13.82
CA GLN A 220 12.47 -1.45 -13.55
C GLN A 220 13.73 -2.22 -13.13
N LEU A 221 13.64 -3.39 -12.49
CA LEU A 221 14.86 -4.14 -12.12
C LEU A 221 15.64 -4.53 -13.38
N VAL A 222 14.92 -5.01 -14.40
CA VAL A 222 15.48 -5.32 -15.72
C VAL A 222 16.04 -4.05 -16.40
N VAL A 223 15.31 -2.93 -16.35
CA VAL A 223 15.75 -1.66 -16.97
C VAL A 223 16.97 -1.04 -16.26
N ILE A 224 17.04 -1.11 -14.93
CA ILE A 224 18.16 -0.61 -14.14
C ILE A 224 19.40 -1.45 -14.46
N LEU A 225 19.29 -2.78 -14.44
CA LEU A 225 20.40 -3.67 -14.76
C LEU A 225 20.84 -3.58 -16.22
N SER A 226 19.91 -3.34 -17.15
CA SER A 226 20.24 -3.16 -18.58
C SER A 226 20.91 -1.82 -18.89
N ARG A 227 20.72 -0.81 -18.04
CA ARG A 227 21.32 0.52 -18.18
C ARG A 227 22.62 0.67 -17.39
N ASP A 228 22.97 -0.34 -16.59
CA ASP A 228 24.21 -0.35 -15.84
C ASP A 228 25.35 -0.80 -16.75
N ASP A 229 26.24 0.14 -17.10
CA ASP A 229 27.39 -0.11 -17.97
C ASP A 229 28.49 -0.95 -17.27
N THR A 230 28.30 -1.36 -16.02
CA THR A 230 29.23 -2.25 -15.34
C THR A 230 29.13 -3.69 -15.85
N HIS A 231 30.26 -4.42 -15.80
CA HIS A 231 30.29 -5.84 -16.17
C HIS A 231 29.37 -6.72 -15.31
N ILE A 232 28.97 -6.26 -14.12
CA ILE A 232 28.12 -7.00 -13.19
C ILE A 232 26.64 -6.81 -13.53
N GLY A 233 26.19 -5.57 -13.75
CA GLY A 233 24.81 -5.26 -14.12
C GLY A 233 24.38 -6.00 -15.40
N MET A 234 25.20 -5.90 -16.45
CA MET A 234 24.98 -6.63 -17.71
C MET A 234 24.97 -8.16 -17.56
N LYS A 235 25.80 -8.73 -16.67
CA LYS A 235 25.77 -10.16 -16.38
C LYS A 235 24.46 -10.57 -15.69
N LEU A 236 24.01 -9.80 -14.71
CA LEU A 236 22.76 -10.05 -14.00
C LEU A 236 21.56 -9.94 -14.94
N PHE A 237 21.53 -8.93 -15.81
CA PHE A 237 20.52 -8.79 -16.86
C PHE A 237 20.44 -10.04 -17.74
N ASN A 238 21.59 -10.53 -18.23
CA ASN A 238 21.63 -11.75 -19.03
C ASN A 238 21.19 -13.00 -18.25
N ILE A 239 21.59 -13.13 -16.99
CA ILE A 239 21.14 -14.22 -16.11
C ILE A 239 19.62 -14.18 -15.97
N PHE A 240 19.03 -13.04 -15.65
CA PHE A 240 17.59 -12.92 -15.45
C PHE A 240 16.79 -13.12 -16.73
N ASN A 241 17.26 -12.61 -17.87
CA ASN A 241 16.64 -12.87 -19.16
C ASN A 241 16.66 -14.35 -19.57
N ASN A 242 17.66 -15.11 -19.11
CA ASN A 242 17.78 -16.55 -19.40
C ASN A 242 16.99 -17.41 -18.41
N LEU A 243 17.01 -17.06 -17.12
CA LEU A 243 16.36 -17.81 -16.05
C LEU A 243 14.85 -17.70 -16.12
N PHE A 244 14.37 -16.52 -16.49
CA PHE A 244 12.97 -16.25 -16.52
C PHE A 244 12.55 -16.04 -18.00
N ASN A 245 11.39 -16.60 -18.40
CA ASN A 245 10.76 -16.36 -19.71
C ASN A 245 10.02 -14.99 -19.76
N GLN A 246 10.14 -14.23 -20.86
CA GLN A 246 9.68 -12.82 -21.01
C GLN A 246 8.24 -12.49 -20.61
N THR A 247 7.39 -13.49 -20.41
CA THR A 247 6.02 -13.32 -19.94
C THR A 247 5.94 -13.63 -18.45
N ASN A 248 5.58 -12.62 -17.63
CA ASN A 248 5.26 -12.71 -16.19
C ASN A 248 6.43 -12.67 -15.20
N PHE A 249 7.45 -11.85 -15.45
CA PHE A 249 8.54 -11.60 -14.49
C PHE A 249 8.14 -10.83 -13.24
N ASP A 250 7.07 -10.07 -13.37
CA ASP A 250 6.67 -9.00 -12.47
C ASP A 250 5.56 -9.45 -11.51
N ILE A 251 5.46 -10.76 -11.24
CA ILE A 251 4.57 -11.33 -10.24
C ILE A 251 5.34 -11.91 -9.05
N ALA A 252 4.74 -11.83 -7.88
CA ALA A 252 5.04 -12.69 -6.75
C ALA A 252 4.31 -14.03 -6.91
N ALA A 253 5.06 -15.12 -6.97
CA ALA A 253 4.49 -16.45 -7.19
C ALA A 253 4.14 -17.15 -5.87
N TYR A 254 2.84 -17.31 -5.60
CA TYR A 254 2.30 -18.10 -4.49
C TYR A 254 1.83 -19.45 -5.02
N LYS A 255 2.75 -20.43 -5.03
CA LYS A 255 2.51 -21.80 -5.48
C LYS A 255 2.91 -22.79 -4.39
N PRO A 256 2.03 -23.68 -3.94
CA PRO A 256 0.64 -23.86 -4.39
C PRO A 256 -0.28 -22.68 -4.04
N ASN A 257 -1.28 -22.43 -4.90
CA ASN A 257 -2.35 -21.47 -4.64
C ASN A 257 -3.22 -21.95 -3.45
N PRO A 258 -3.31 -21.19 -2.35
CA PRO A 258 -4.11 -21.61 -1.20
C PRO A 258 -5.63 -21.63 -1.46
N PHE A 259 -6.09 -21.03 -2.56
CA PHE A 259 -7.51 -20.98 -2.95
C PHE A 259 -7.87 -21.97 -4.05
N TYR A 260 -6.97 -22.89 -4.40
CA TYR A 260 -7.22 -23.83 -5.47
C TYR A 260 -8.49 -24.67 -5.21
N ASN A 261 -9.38 -24.72 -6.20
CA ASN A 261 -10.71 -25.32 -6.18
C ASN A 261 -11.63 -24.82 -5.04
N TYR A 262 -11.30 -23.73 -4.35
CA TYR A 262 -12.17 -23.19 -3.31
C TYR A 262 -13.38 -22.49 -3.92
N GLN A 263 -14.57 -22.96 -3.57
CA GLN A 263 -15.84 -22.47 -4.10
C GLN A 263 -16.63 -21.74 -3.01
N ASN A 264 -16.40 -20.43 -2.88
CA ASN A 264 -17.11 -19.57 -1.93
C ASN A 264 -17.41 -18.18 -2.52
N GLU A 265 -17.31 -18.02 -3.84
CA GLU A 265 -17.41 -16.71 -4.47
C GLU A 265 -18.90 -16.32 -4.59
N PRO A 266 -19.33 -15.21 -3.96
CA PRO A 266 -20.73 -14.79 -3.95
C PRO A 266 -21.23 -14.30 -5.32
N LEU A 267 -20.34 -13.99 -6.27
CA LEU A 267 -20.71 -13.63 -7.63
C LEU A 267 -20.93 -14.85 -8.53
N PRO A 268 -21.90 -14.78 -9.47
CA PRO A 268 -22.05 -15.81 -10.49
C PRO A 268 -20.81 -15.87 -11.40
N PRO A 269 -20.46 -17.04 -11.96
CA PRO A 269 -19.23 -17.22 -12.74
C PRO A 269 -19.00 -16.22 -13.87
N SER A 270 -20.07 -15.72 -14.52
CA SER A 270 -20.00 -14.74 -15.61
C SER A 270 -19.56 -13.34 -15.19
N LEU A 271 -19.59 -13.04 -13.88
CA LEU A 271 -19.25 -11.74 -13.31
C LEU A 271 -18.00 -11.79 -12.43
N ARG A 272 -17.34 -12.95 -12.33
CA ARG A 272 -16.10 -13.09 -11.57
C ARG A 272 -14.96 -12.50 -12.41
N PRO A 273 -14.32 -11.41 -11.96
CA PRO A 273 -13.19 -10.84 -12.70
C PRO A 273 -11.94 -11.72 -12.61
N SER A 274 -11.85 -12.57 -11.58
CA SER A 274 -10.72 -13.45 -11.35
C SER A 274 -11.09 -14.92 -11.51
N LYS A 275 -10.16 -15.72 -12.04
CA LYS A 275 -10.22 -17.18 -12.08
C LYS A 275 -9.30 -17.81 -11.04
N ILE A 276 -9.02 -17.09 -9.95
CA ILE A 276 -8.06 -17.50 -8.92
C ILE A 276 -8.28 -18.96 -8.48
N PRO A 277 -9.51 -19.42 -8.15
CA PRO A 277 -9.71 -20.80 -7.72
C PRO A 277 -9.41 -21.87 -8.77
N SER A 278 -9.36 -21.54 -10.07
CA SER A 278 -9.00 -22.51 -11.12
C SER A 278 -7.49 -22.56 -11.42
N GLN A 279 -6.71 -21.64 -10.86
CA GLN A 279 -5.26 -21.56 -11.06
C GLN A 279 -4.51 -22.30 -9.96
N LYS A 280 -3.46 -23.04 -10.33
CA LYS A 280 -2.53 -23.67 -9.36
C LYS A 280 -1.54 -22.68 -8.75
N LEU A 281 -1.41 -21.51 -9.36
CA LEU A 281 -0.54 -20.41 -8.95
C LEU A 281 -1.43 -19.21 -8.60
N LEU A 282 -1.26 -18.65 -7.41
CA LEU A 282 -1.73 -17.31 -7.11
C LEU A 282 -0.62 -16.33 -7.48
N ALA A 283 -0.91 -15.45 -8.42
CA ALA A 283 0.00 -14.42 -8.89
C ALA A 283 -0.42 -13.08 -8.31
N LEU A 284 0.43 -12.52 -7.46
CA LEU A 284 0.21 -11.24 -6.81
C LEU A 284 1.19 -10.19 -7.30
N VAL A 285 0.80 -8.93 -7.27
CA VAL A 285 1.63 -7.78 -7.67
C VAL A 285 1.54 -6.62 -6.68
N ASP A 286 2.25 -5.53 -6.94
CA ASP A 286 2.16 -4.29 -6.16
C ASP A 286 0.69 -3.85 -6.05
N GLY A 287 0.24 -3.58 -4.83
CA GLY A 287 -1.15 -3.20 -4.55
C GLY A 287 -1.55 -1.81 -5.06
N GLY A 288 -0.63 -1.06 -5.67
CA GLY A 288 -0.94 0.17 -6.40
C GLY A 288 -1.08 -0.02 -7.91
N GLU A 289 -0.90 -1.22 -8.47
CA GLU A 289 -1.00 -1.42 -9.93
C GLU A 289 -2.40 -1.19 -10.48
N ASP A 290 -3.43 -1.32 -9.64
CA ASP A 290 -4.81 -1.00 -10.02
C ASP A 290 -5.15 0.51 -9.97
N GLY A 291 -4.18 1.35 -9.60
CA GLY A 291 -4.34 2.80 -9.48
C GLY A 291 -4.91 3.28 -8.14
N GLN A 292 -5.11 2.40 -7.16
CA GLN A 292 -5.48 2.74 -5.79
C GLN A 292 -4.24 2.81 -4.88
N ASN A 293 -3.32 3.75 -5.19
CA ASN A 293 -2.05 3.92 -4.49
C ASN A 293 -2.15 4.28 -2.98
N ILE A 294 -3.35 4.54 -2.48
CA ILE A 294 -3.66 4.63 -1.06
C ILE A 294 -4.47 3.39 -0.67
N PRO A 295 -3.99 2.53 0.23
CA PRO A 295 -4.62 1.26 0.58
C PRO A 295 -5.84 1.47 1.49
N LEU A 296 -6.90 2.07 0.93
CA LEU A 296 -8.15 2.40 1.62
C LEU A 296 -9.10 1.22 1.69
N GLN A 297 -9.15 0.40 0.64
CA GLN A 297 -10.11 -0.70 0.50
C GLN A 297 -10.21 -1.57 1.77
N PRO A 298 -9.12 -1.99 2.43
CA PRO A 298 -9.23 -2.75 3.67
C PRO A 298 -10.04 -2.03 4.75
N LEU A 299 -9.91 -0.72 4.87
CA LEU A 299 -10.56 0.04 5.95
C LEU A 299 -12.04 0.33 5.68
N LEU A 300 -12.54 0.05 4.46
CA LEU A 300 -13.92 0.33 4.08
C LEU A 300 -14.89 -0.81 4.45
N HIS A 301 -14.37 -2.00 4.75
CA HIS A 301 -15.21 -3.17 5.01
C HIS A 301 -16.17 -2.97 6.19
N PRO A 302 -17.44 -3.43 6.06
CA PRO A 302 -18.46 -3.25 7.08
C PRO A 302 -18.06 -3.86 8.44
N GLU A 303 -17.34 -4.98 8.42
CA GLU A 303 -16.92 -5.76 9.58
C GLU A 303 -15.96 -4.99 10.49
N ARG A 304 -15.16 -4.07 9.91
CA ARG A 304 -14.14 -3.30 10.66
C ARG A 304 -14.67 -2.06 11.37
N LYS A 305 -15.90 -1.63 11.04
CA LYS A 305 -16.59 -0.50 11.69
C LYS A 305 -15.72 0.77 11.86
N VAL A 306 -14.91 1.06 10.85
CA VAL A 306 -14.01 2.23 10.86
C VAL A 306 -14.82 3.52 10.74
N ASP A 307 -14.60 4.46 11.66
CA ASP A 307 -15.27 5.76 11.68
C ASP A 307 -14.47 6.87 10.96
N VAL A 308 -13.13 6.80 11.01
CA VAL A 308 -12.22 7.80 10.44
C VAL A 308 -10.97 7.13 9.87
N ILE A 309 -10.46 7.65 8.76
CA ILE A 309 -9.22 7.20 8.11
C ILE A 309 -8.30 8.39 7.89
N PHE A 310 -7.04 8.28 8.30
CA PHE A 310 -5.99 9.25 7.95
C PHE A 310 -5.25 8.75 6.72
N ALA A 311 -5.52 9.35 5.57
CA ALA A 311 -5.02 8.93 4.28
C ALA A 311 -3.83 9.81 3.85
N PHE A 312 -2.63 9.23 3.81
CA PHE A 312 -1.41 9.92 3.37
C PHE A 312 -1.08 9.54 1.94
N ASP A 313 -1.24 10.49 1.02
CA ASP A 313 -1.04 10.25 -0.41
C ASP A 313 0.35 10.70 -0.83
N ASN A 314 1.17 9.77 -1.30
CA ASN A 314 2.53 10.03 -1.78
C ASN A 314 2.68 9.61 -3.25
N SER A 315 1.57 9.59 -3.98
CA SER A 315 1.52 9.19 -5.38
C SER A 315 2.26 10.21 -6.27
N ALA A 316 2.85 9.69 -7.34
CA ALA A 316 3.54 10.47 -8.36
C ALA A 316 2.64 10.63 -9.60
N ASP A 317 1.50 11.28 -9.43
CA ASP A 317 0.44 11.30 -10.45
C ASP A 317 0.66 12.36 -11.55
N THR A 318 1.35 13.45 -11.23
CA THR A 318 1.68 14.52 -12.18
C THR A 318 3.06 14.36 -12.79
N ASP A 319 3.36 15.12 -13.85
CA ASP A 319 4.70 15.17 -14.48
C ASP A 319 5.82 15.53 -13.48
N ASP A 320 5.46 16.28 -12.43
CA ASP A 320 6.37 16.67 -11.34
C ASP A 320 6.31 15.72 -10.13
N ASN A 321 5.68 14.55 -10.23
CA ASN A 321 5.52 13.55 -9.17
C ASN A 321 4.76 14.04 -7.92
N TRP A 322 3.72 14.84 -8.10
CA TRP A 322 2.81 15.23 -7.01
C TRP A 322 1.48 14.45 -7.09
N PRO A 323 0.78 14.23 -5.96
CA PRO A 323 -0.55 13.62 -5.98
C PRO A 323 -1.60 14.52 -6.63
N ASN A 324 -2.54 13.92 -7.37
CA ASN A 324 -3.69 14.61 -7.97
C ASN A 324 -5.04 13.97 -7.60
N ALA A 325 -5.07 13.17 -6.53
CA ALA A 325 -6.23 12.40 -6.05
C ALA A 325 -6.72 11.26 -6.96
N THR A 326 -5.95 10.85 -7.99
CA THR A 326 -6.29 9.69 -8.83
C THR A 326 -6.65 8.46 -7.98
N SER A 327 -5.90 8.19 -6.91
CA SER A 327 -6.20 7.05 -6.02
C SER A 327 -7.56 7.17 -5.33
N LEU A 328 -7.99 8.37 -4.89
CA LEU A 328 -9.30 8.54 -4.28
C LEU A 328 -10.42 8.35 -5.30
N VAL A 329 -10.23 8.88 -6.51
CA VAL A 329 -11.18 8.76 -7.62
C VAL A 329 -11.37 7.28 -7.97
N ASN A 330 -10.27 6.53 -8.13
CA ASN A 330 -10.31 5.10 -8.41
C ASN A 330 -11.03 4.31 -7.31
N THR A 331 -10.72 4.60 -6.03
CA THR A 331 -11.44 3.98 -4.90
C THR A 331 -12.93 4.29 -4.92
N TYR A 332 -13.34 5.53 -5.24
CA TYR A 332 -14.76 5.89 -5.38
C TYR A 332 -15.42 5.19 -6.57
N LEU A 333 -14.78 5.18 -7.75
CA LEU A 333 -15.30 4.55 -8.96
C LEU A 333 -15.50 3.05 -8.75
N ARG A 334 -14.57 2.40 -8.04
CA ARG A 334 -14.73 1.01 -7.60
C ARG A 334 -16.01 0.84 -6.80
N GLN A 335 -16.30 1.73 -5.83
CA GLN A 335 -17.50 1.62 -4.98
C GLN A 335 -18.83 1.65 -5.76
N VAL A 336 -18.89 2.40 -6.86
CA VAL A 336 -20.11 2.53 -7.68
C VAL A 336 -20.13 1.57 -8.87
N TRP A 337 -19.05 0.83 -9.11
CA TRP A 337 -18.96 -0.12 -10.20
C TRP A 337 -19.99 -1.25 -10.05
N TYR A 338 -20.56 -1.66 -11.19
CA TYR A 338 -21.57 -2.72 -11.27
C TYR A 338 -22.74 -2.52 -10.28
N ASP A 339 -23.30 -1.29 -10.26
CA ASP A 339 -24.36 -0.85 -9.34
C ASP A 339 -24.03 -1.09 -7.86
N GLY A 340 -22.73 -1.02 -7.50
CA GLY A 340 -22.23 -1.24 -6.14
C GLY A 340 -22.22 -2.71 -5.68
N LYS A 341 -22.67 -3.65 -6.52
CA LYS A 341 -22.72 -5.08 -6.18
C LYS A 341 -21.33 -5.69 -6.00
N PHE A 342 -20.28 -5.05 -6.52
CA PHE A 342 -18.92 -5.52 -6.38
C PHE A 342 -18.30 -5.22 -4.99
N ASN A 343 -18.90 -4.33 -4.19
CA ASN A 343 -18.25 -3.81 -2.99
C ASN A 343 -18.70 -4.43 -1.67
N ILE A 344 -19.57 -5.45 -1.70
CA ILE A 344 -20.07 -6.20 -0.51
C ILE A 344 -20.25 -5.31 0.73
N GLY A 345 -20.92 -4.17 0.58
CA GLY A 345 -21.23 -3.25 1.68
C GLY A 345 -20.11 -2.30 2.13
N ALA A 346 -18.94 -2.31 1.49
CA ALA A 346 -17.97 -1.23 1.62
C ALA A 346 -18.57 0.08 1.08
N THR A 347 -18.26 1.19 1.73
CA THR A 347 -18.76 2.52 1.37
C THR A 347 -17.64 3.54 1.34
N PHE A 348 -17.69 4.43 0.37
CA PHE A 348 -16.73 5.53 0.20
C PHE A 348 -17.45 6.78 -0.29
N SER A 349 -17.06 7.93 0.25
CA SER A 349 -17.66 9.20 -0.14
C SER A 349 -17.30 9.58 -1.56
N LYS A 350 -18.17 10.40 -2.17
CA LYS A 350 -17.80 11.17 -3.35
C LYS A 350 -16.55 12.01 -3.09
N VAL A 351 -15.74 12.13 -4.13
CA VAL A 351 -14.54 12.96 -4.17
C VAL A 351 -14.55 13.75 -5.49
N PRO A 352 -13.90 14.93 -5.55
CA PRO A 352 -13.72 15.64 -6.81
C PRO A 352 -12.86 14.82 -7.77
N ASP A 353 -13.05 15.01 -9.07
CA ASP A 353 -12.09 14.52 -10.04
C ASP A 353 -10.73 15.22 -9.91
N SER A 354 -9.70 14.70 -10.58
CA SER A 354 -8.34 15.23 -10.47
C SER A 354 -8.21 16.68 -10.95
N ASP A 355 -9.00 17.10 -11.94
CA ASP A 355 -8.94 18.48 -12.46
C ASP A 355 -9.56 19.46 -11.46
N GLU A 356 -10.71 19.13 -10.87
CA GLU A 356 -11.31 19.89 -9.78
C GLU A 356 -10.39 19.91 -8.55
N PHE A 357 -9.79 18.78 -8.20
CA PHE A 357 -8.89 18.66 -7.05
C PHE A 357 -7.68 19.61 -7.17
N ILE A 358 -7.04 19.65 -8.33
CA ILE A 358 -5.91 20.55 -8.60
C ILE A 358 -6.38 22.02 -8.67
N SER A 359 -7.40 22.31 -9.46
CA SER A 359 -7.88 23.69 -9.68
C SER A 359 -8.43 24.35 -8.41
N SER A 360 -8.97 23.56 -7.49
CA SER A 360 -9.47 24.03 -6.18
C SER A 360 -8.38 24.11 -5.10
N GLY A 361 -7.12 23.82 -5.45
CA GLY A 361 -5.98 23.89 -4.54
C GLY A 361 -5.96 22.83 -3.45
N LEU A 362 -6.69 21.72 -3.62
CA LEU A 362 -6.76 20.63 -2.64
C LEU A 362 -5.46 19.81 -2.58
N SER A 363 -4.66 19.84 -3.64
CA SER A 363 -3.32 19.20 -3.68
C SER A 363 -2.27 19.81 -2.74
N LYS A 364 -2.59 20.92 -2.07
CA LYS A 364 -1.63 21.69 -1.26
C LYS A 364 -1.95 21.70 0.23
N LYS A 365 -3.05 21.07 0.65
CA LYS A 365 -3.55 21.14 2.03
C LYS A 365 -4.32 19.88 2.43
N PRO A 366 -4.38 19.56 3.75
CA PRO A 366 -5.30 18.56 4.25
C PRO A 366 -6.75 18.90 3.89
N THR A 367 -7.53 17.88 3.54
CA THR A 367 -8.96 18.01 3.18
C THR A 367 -9.74 16.85 3.78
N PHE A 368 -10.96 17.10 4.26
CA PHE A 368 -11.85 16.07 4.78
C PHE A 368 -12.89 15.68 3.72
N PHE A 369 -13.05 14.38 3.48
CA PHE A 369 -14.08 13.83 2.61
C PHE A 369 -15.07 12.98 3.44
N GLY A 370 -16.35 13.04 3.08
CA GLY A 370 -17.43 12.33 3.79
C GLY A 370 -18.11 13.08 4.93
N CYS A 371 -17.84 14.38 5.06
CA CYS A 371 -18.46 15.19 6.13
C CYS A 371 -19.98 15.36 6.00
N TYR A 372 -20.46 15.40 4.76
CA TYR A 372 -21.85 15.73 4.41
C TYR A 372 -22.45 14.61 3.56
N GLU A 373 -22.62 13.44 4.18
CA GLU A 373 -23.23 12.28 3.51
C GLU A 373 -24.72 12.15 3.88
N ASP A 374 -25.55 12.21 2.85
CA ASP A 374 -26.96 11.83 2.91
C ASP A 374 -27.07 10.30 2.76
N ALA A 375 -26.71 9.56 3.81
CA ALA A 375 -27.00 8.12 3.87
C ALA A 375 -28.50 7.94 4.13
N LYS A 376 -29.16 7.04 3.39
CA LYS A 376 -30.57 6.72 3.67
C LYS A 376 -30.70 6.08 5.05
N ASP A 377 -31.89 6.17 5.64
CA ASP A 377 -32.19 5.52 6.92
C ASP A 377 -31.83 4.03 6.86
N GLY A 378 -30.91 3.61 7.74
CA GLY A 378 -30.41 2.23 7.82
C GLY A 378 -29.15 1.93 7.00
N GLU A 379 -28.67 2.83 6.15
CA GLU A 379 -27.40 2.67 5.42
C GLU A 379 -26.20 3.12 6.26
N ARG A 380 -25.08 2.40 6.12
CA ARG A 380 -23.83 2.75 6.78
C ARG A 380 -23.18 3.95 6.07
N LYS A 381 -23.02 5.06 6.80
CA LYS A 381 -22.12 6.16 6.39
C LYS A 381 -20.69 5.65 6.22
N SER A 382 -19.99 6.16 5.22
CA SER A 382 -18.59 5.78 4.99
C SER A 382 -17.69 6.28 6.13
N PRO A 383 -16.45 5.81 6.27
CA PRO A 383 -15.50 6.45 7.18
C PRO A 383 -15.22 7.89 6.74
N LEU A 384 -15.07 8.83 7.67
CA LEU A 384 -14.58 10.17 7.34
C LEU A 384 -13.10 10.06 6.91
N ILE A 385 -12.75 10.59 5.74
CA ILE A 385 -11.36 10.55 5.26
C ILE A 385 -10.68 11.88 5.58
N VAL A 386 -9.67 11.85 6.44
CA VAL A 386 -8.70 12.94 6.62
C VAL A 386 -7.58 12.73 5.61
N TYR A 387 -7.72 13.35 4.45
CA TYR A 387 -6.79 13.20 3.34
C TYR A 387 -5.67 14.23 3.39
N MET A 388 -4.42 13.76 3.26
CA MET A 388 -3.20 14.54 3.36
C MET A 388 -2.30 14.24 2.16
N PRO A 389 -2.35 15.05 1.08
CA PRO A 389 -1.49 14.88 -0.07
C PRO A 389 -0.07 15.35 0.23
N ASN A 390 0.92 14.60 -0.23
CA ASN A 390 2.32 15.00 -0.17
C ASN A 390 2.49 16.36 -0.85
N TYR A 391 3.10 17.30 -0.13
CA TYR A 391 3.35 18.65 -0.61
C TYR A 391 4.61 19.23 0.06
N SER A 392 5.22 20.25 -0.54
CA SER A 392 6.48 20.82 -0.07
C SER A 392 6.28 21.82 1.08
N TYR A 393 6.07 21.31 2.30
CA TYR A 393 5.99 22.11 3.52
C TYR A 393 7.36 22.60 3.98
N SER A 394 8.39 21.74 3.89
CA SER A 394 9.77 22.07 4.27
C SER A 394 10.83 21.48 3.34
N TYR A 395 10.44 20.59 2.42
CA TYR A 395 11.35 19.96 1.47
C TYR A 395 10.60 19.48 0.22
N LEU A 396 11.27 19.49 -0.93
CA LEU A 396 10.74 18.92 -2.17
C LEU A 396 10.83 17.38 -2.14
N SER A 397 9.80 16.77 -1.57
CA SER A 397 9.68 15.32 -1.34
C SER A 397 9.12 14.52 -2.53
N ASN A 398 8.77 15.18 -3.64
CA ASN A 398 8.29 14.60 -4.91
C ASN A 398 9.41 13.91 -5.70
N LYS A 399 10.10 12.97 -5.05
CA LYS A 399 11.16 12.17 -5.67
C LYS A 399 10.52 11.10 -6.56
N SER A 400 11.21 10.77 -7.65
CA SER A 400 10.79 9.67 -8.52
C SER A 400 10.69 8.37 -7.73
N THR A 401 9.64 7.60 -8.02
CA THR A 401 9.46 6.22 -7.54
C THR A 401 10.70 5.34 -7.80
N PHE A 402 11.49 5.67 -8.82
CA PHE A 402 12.67 4.91 -9.24
C PHE A 402 13.98 5.36 -8.57
N LYS A 403 13.95 6.35 -7.68
CA LYS A 403 15.11 6.72 -6.87
C LYS A 403 15.29 5.73 -5.72
N LEU A 404 16.38 4.95 -5.75
CA LEU A 404 16.66 3.84 -4.83
C LEU A 404 17.87 4.05 -3.90
N ASP A 405 18.42 5.26 -3.89
CA ASP A 405 19.44 5.72 -2.95
C ASP A 405 19.07 7.10 -2.41
N TYR A 406 19.42 7.40 -1.17
CA TYR A 406 19.15 8.68 -0.50
C TYR A 406 20.29 9.00 0.45
N SER A 407 20.80 10.24 0.38
CA SER A 407 21.72 10.74 1.41
C SER A 407 21.01 10.89 2.76
N ASP A 408 21.75 10.83 3.87
CA ASP A 408 21.15 11.01 5.21
C ASP A 408 20.43 12.35 5.37
N ALA A 409 20.91 13.39 4.66
CA ALA A 409 20.26 14.70 4.64
C ALA A 409 18.91 14.65 3.92
N GLU A 410 18.82 13.96 2.78
CA GLU A 410 17.54 13.74 2.08
C GLU A 410 16.57 12.91 2.91
N ILE A 411 17.04 11.82 3.55
CA ILE A 411 16.23 10.99 4.45
C ILE A 411 15.59 11.87 5.53
N ARG A 412 16.40 12.63 6.26
CA ARG A 412 15.92 13.53 7.32
C ARG A 412 14.98 14.60 6.79
N ALA A 413 15.28 15.20 5.63
CA ALA A 413 14.46 16.26 5.06
C ALA A 413 13.09 15.75 4.58
N MET A 414 13.02 14.56 3.97
CA MET A 414 11.76 13.94 3.55
C MET A 414 10.89 13.55 4.75
N ILE A 415 11.48 12.96 5.80
CA ILE A 415 10.77 12.64 7.04
C ILE A 415 10.27 13.92 7.72
N ASN A 416 11.10 14.96 7.81
CA ASN A 416 10.70 16.25 8.37
C ASN A 416 9.54 16.88 7.57
N ASN A 417 9.56 16.78 6.23
CA ASN A 417 8.45 17.26 5.40
C ASN A 417 7.15 16.51 5.67
N GLY A 418 7.19 15.17 5.75
CA GLY A 418 6.02 14.36 6.11
C GLY A 418 5.47 14.68 7.51
N TYR A 419 6.36 14.93 8.47
CA TYR A 419 5.99 15.36 9.81
C TYR A 419 5.29 16.72 9.80
N ASN A 420 5.84 17.67 9.04
CA ASN A 420 5.31 19.02 8.90
C ASN A 420 3.97 19.04 8.15
N LEU A 421 3.80 18.18 7.15
CA LEU A 421 2.52 17.98 6.46
C LEU A 421 1.45 17.52 7.47
N ALA A 422 1.72 16.45 8.21
CA ALA A 422 0.77 15.86 9.15
C ALA A 422 0.37 16.84 10.27
N THR A 423 1.32 17.62 10.78
CA THR A 423 1.09 18.57 11.89
C THR A 423 0.70 19.98 11.45
N GLN A 424 0.68 20.27 10.14
CA GLN A 424 0.56 21.62 9.61
C GLN A 424 1.62 22.59 10.20
N LEU A 425 2.90 22.17 10.13
CA LEU A 425 4.04 22.84 10.76
C LEU A 425 3.83 23.04 12.27
N ASN A 426 3.49 21.97 13.00
CA ASN A 426 3.23 22.03 14.45
C ASN A 426 2.12 23.04 14.79
N GLY A 427 1.07 23.09 13.97
CA GLY A 427 -0.03 24.06 14.09
C GLY A 427 0.35 25.51 13.78
N THR A 428 1.50 25.77 13.15
CA THR A 428 1.88 27.14 12.76
C THR A 428 1.03 27.64 11.58
N ILE A 429 0.65 26.77 10.65
CA ILE A 429 -0.25 27.13 9.54
C ILE A 429 -1.68 27.29 10.04
N ASP A 430 -2.10 26.40 10.95
CA ASP A 430 -3.40 26.47 11.61
C ASP A 430 -3.32 25.99 13.05
N GLU A 431 -3.49 26.90 14.00
CA GLU A 431 -3.43 26.57 15.43
C GLU A 431 -4.60 25.70 15.89
N ASP A 432 -5.73 25.73 15.16
CA ASP A 432 -6.90 24.90 15.42
C ASP A 432 -6.78 23.50 14.81
N TRP A 433 -5.72 23.21 14.02
CA TRP A 433 -5.57 21.92 13.33
C TRP A 433 -5.71 20.70 14.24
N PRO A 434 -5.03 20.59 15.41
CA PRO A 434 -5.24 19.46 16.33
C PRO A 434 -6.70 19.35 16.81
N THR A 435 -7.40 20.47 16.96
CA THR A 435 -8.83 20.44 17.31
C THR A 435 -9.65 19.92 16.13
N CYS A 436 -9.38 20.35 14.91
CA CYS A 436 -10.10 19.89 13.73
C CYS A 436 -9.87 18.41 13.45
N VAL A 437 -8.67 17.90 13.73
CA VAL A 437 -8.38 16.47 13.74
C VAL A 437 -9.20 15.73 14.81
N ALA A 438 -9.30 16.26 16.04
CA ALA A 438 -10.15 15.67 17.07
C ALA A 438 -11.64 15.65 16.65
N CYS A 439 -12.12 16.72 16.02
CA CYS A 439 -13.47 16.78 15.47
C CYS A 439 -13.69 15.76 14.35
N ALA A 440 -12.71 15.55 13.47
CA ALA A 440 -12.75 14.52 12.44
C ALA A 440 -12.91 13.12 13.05
N ILE A 441 -12.12 12.80 14.09
CA ILE A 441 -12.22 11.52 14.82
C ILE A 441 -13.62 11.33 15.44
N LEU A 442 -14.20 12.40 15.98
CA LEU A 442 -15.51 12.35 16.63
C LEU A 442 -16.69 12.40 15.65
N LYS A 443 -16.48 12.69 14.36
CA LYS A 443 -17.56 13.02 13.41
C LYS A 443 -18.68 11.98 13.40
N ARG A 444 -18.37 10.71 13.16
CA ARG A 444 -19.39 9.65 13.08
C ARG A 444 -20.10 9.42 14.40
N LYS A 445 -19.42 9.61 15.54
CA LYS A 445 -20.06 9.55 16.87
C LYS A 445 -20.99 10.73 17.11
N MET A 446 -20.59 11.96 16.73
CA MET A 446 -21.43 13.15 16.84
C MET A 446 -22.69 13.04 15.98
N GLU A 447 -22.58 12.51 14.76
CA GLU A 447 -23.74 12.25 13.89
C GLU A 447 -24.71 11.23 14.51
N ARG A 448 -24.19 10.16 15.11
CA ARG A 448 -25.03 9.12 15.77
C ARG A 448 -25.75 9.61 17.03
N THR A 449 -25.29 10.69 17.63
CA THR A 449 -25.80 11.18 18.93
C THR A 449 -26.41 12.58 18.85
N ASP A 450 -26.37 13.20 17.68
CA ASP A 450 -26.79 14.59 17.46
C ASP A 450 -26.10 15.59 18.42
N THR A 451 -24.77 15.51 18.51
CA THR A 451 -23.96 16.28 19.47
C THR A 451 -22.85 17.13 18.83
N GLU A 452 -23.01 17.55 17.56
CA GLU A 452 -21.98 18.36 16.90
C GLU A 452 -21.78 19.71 17.61
N SER A 453 -20.54 19.99 18.02
CA SER A 453 -20.20 21.26 18.68
C SER A 453 -19.92 22.38 17.68
N VAL A 454 -20.16 23.64 18.09
CA VAL A 454 -19.81 24.84 17.29
C VAL A 454 -18.33 24.87 16.88
N LYS A 455 -17.43 24.33 17.71
CA LYS A 455 -16.00 24.26 17.36
C LYS A 455 -15.77 23.27 16.21
N CYS A 456 -16.45 22.12 16.24
CA CYS A 456 -16.36 21.14 15.18
C CYS A 456 -17.05 21.60 13.89
N SER A 457 -18.19 22.27 13.96
CA SER A 457 -18.83 22.84 12.75
C SER A 457 -17.89 23.80 12.01
N ARG A 458 -17.16 24.67 12.73
CA ARG A 458 -16.13 25.54 12.11
C ARG A 458 -15.00 24.76 11.46
N CYS A 459 -14.54 23.68 12.08
CA CYS A 459 -13.54 22.80 11.49
C CYS A 459 -14.04 22.14 10.21
N PHE A 460 -15.29 21.69 10.20
CA PHE A 460 -15.90 21.08 9.00
C PHE A 460 -16.10 22.11 7.90
N ASP A 461 -16.52 23.33 8.21
CA ASP A 461 -16.62 24.40 7.19
C ASP A 461 -15.27 24.74 6.55
N LYS A 462 -14.17 24.60 7.31
CA LYS A 462 -12.82 24.89 6.83
C LYS A 462 -12.21 23.76 5.99
N TYR A 463 -12.36 22.52 6.45
CA TYR A 463 -11.62 21.38 5.91
C TYR A 463 -12.45 20.46 5.03
N CYS A 464 -13.78 20.44 5.17
CA CYS A 464 -14.60 19.54 4.39
C CYS A 464 -14.74 20.02 2.96
N TRP A 465 -14.45 19.11 2.03
CA TRP A 465 -14.84 19.31 0.65
C TRP A 465 -16.38 19.27 0.54
N LYS A 466 -16.93 20.18 -0.27
CA LYS A 466 -18.35 20.29 -0.56
C LYS A 466 -18.52 20.11 -2.07
N GLU A 467 -19.38 19.19 -2.48
CA GLU A 467 -19.79 19.05 -3.88
C GLU A 467 -20.41 20.39 -4.29
N ARG A 468 -19.84 21.06 -5.30
CA ARG A 468 -20.49 22.24 -5.87
C ARG A 468 -21.78 21.74 -6.49
N ASN A 469 -22.92 22.37 -6.20
CA ASN A 469 -24.19 22.09 -6.86
C ASN A 469 -23.98 22.23 -8.38
N ALA A 470 -23.67 21.12 -9.05
CA ALA A 470 -23.70 21.05 -10.49
C ALA A 470 -25.17 21.25 -10.84
N THR A 471 -25.48 22.35 -11.52
CA THR A 471 -26.67 22.44 -12.35
C THR A 471 -26.83 21.11 -13.06
N ARG A 472 -27.95 20.41 -12.80
CA ARG A 472 -28.35 19.18 -13.47
C ARG A 472 -28.34 19.39 -14.98
N SER A 473 -27.21 19.15 -15.61
CA SER A 473 -27.07 18.95 -17.05
C SER A 473 -25.67 18.41 -17.32
N HIS A 474 -25.60 17.16 -17.77
CA HIS A 474 -24.44 16.47 -18.35
C HIS A 474 -23.46 15.75 -17.41
N ILE A 475 -23.94 14.79 -16.61
CA ILE A 475 -23.14 13.60 -16.26
C ILE A 475 -23.99 12.33 -16.46
N VAL A 476 -24.49 12.14 -17.69
CA VAL A 476 -24.86 10.82 -18.23
C VAL A 476 -24.60 10.87 -19.73
N SER A 477 -23.33 10.98 -20.15
CA SER A 477 -22.94 10.59 -21.53
C SER A 477 -21.45 10.37 -21.81
N SER A 478 -20.51 10.52 -20.86
CA SER A 478 -19.08 10.33 -21.16
C SER A 478 -18.53 8.92 -20.89
N ALA A 479 -19.39 7.93 -20.56
CA ALA A 479 -19.00 6.51 -20.50
C ALA A 479 -18.78 5.86 -21.88
N LYS A 480 -18.62 6.64 -22.95
CA LYS A 480 -18.20 6.16 -24.27
C LYS A 480 -17.06 7.03 -24.80
N HIS A 481 -15.91 6.38 -24.93
CA HIS A 481 -14.70 6.86 -25.62
C HIS A 481 -13.87 7.94 -24.90
N HIS A 482 -13.25 7.56 -23.78
CA HIS A 482 -11.92 8.07 -23.44
C HIS A 482 -10.90 6.92 -23.51
N THR A 483 -10.61 6.47 -24.73
CA THR A 483 -9.31 5.86 -25.02
C THR A 483 -8.27 6.98 -25.06
N HIS A 484 -7.83 7.42 -23.87
CA HIS A 484 -6.57 8.14 -23.78
C HIS A 484 -5.47 7.14 -24.16
N LYS A 485 -5.13 7.10 -25.44
CA LYS A 485 -3.86 6.55 -25.92
C LYS A 485 -2.76 7.30 -25.18
N SER A 486 -2.30 6.70 -24.09
CA SER A 486 -1.12 7.15 -23.38
C SER A 486 0.04 7.15 -24.37
N LYS A 487 0.64 8.33 -24.61
CA LYS A 487 1.88 8.50 -25.37
C LYS A 487 3.07 7.72 -24.76
N ILE A 488 2.88 7.04 -23.64
CA ILE A 488 3.81 6.09 -23.03
C ILE A 488 3.79 4.75 -23.77
N ILE A 489 2.65 4.34 -24.36
CA ILE A 489 2.51 3.06 -25.08
C ILE A 489 3.24 3.09 -26.42
N GLU A 490 3.27 4.23 -27.12
CA GLU A 490 4.07 4.36 -28.36
C GLU A 490 5.58 4.28 -28.07
N LYS A 491 6.06 4.79 -26.93
CA LYS A 491 7.46 4.66 -26.52
C LYS A 491 7.86 3.25 -26.09
N LEU A 492 6.92 2.45 -25.57
CA LEU A 492 7.17 1.04 -25.22
C LEU A 492 7.21 0.12 -26.45
N ILE A 493 6.53 0.50 -27.54
CA ILE A 493 6.56 -0.28 -28.80
C ILE A 493 7.84 0.00 -29.62
N THR A 494 8.46 1.18 -29.49
CA THR A 494 9.71 1.49 -30.21
C THR A 494 10.96 0.80 -29.63
N LEU A 495 10.88 0.25 -28.41
CA LEU A 495 11.97 -0.51 -27.77
C LEU A 495 12.00 -2.00 -28.15
N LYS A 496 11.08 -2.47 -29.00
CA LYS A 496 11.08 -3.84 -29.55
C LYS A 496 11.76 -3.95 -30.92
N SER A 497 12.38 -2.89 -31.42
CA SER A 497 13.14 -2.89 -32.67
C SER A 497 14.60 -2.46 -32.51
N LEU A 498 15.19 -2.68 -31.33
CA LEU A 498 16.63 -2.65 -31.10
C LEU A 498 17.05 -3.94 -30.37
#